data_AF-A0AA42BMU5-F1
#
_entry.id   AF-A0AA42BMU5-F1
#
_cell.length_a   1.000
_cell.length_b   1.000
_cell.length_c   1.000
_cell.angle_alpha   90.00
_cell.angle_beta   90.00
_cell.angle_gamma   90.00
#
_symmetry.space_group_name_H-M   'P 1'
#
loop_
_entity.id
_entity.type
_entity.pdbx_description
1 polymer ?
#
loop_
_entity_poly.entity_id
_entity_poly.type
_entity_poly.pdbx_seq_one_letter_code
_entity_poly.pdbx_strand_id
1 'polypeptide(L)' 'MTKILAFSGSTRRNSYNQAVVECAAQAAKDAGAEVTVINLGDYA' A
#
# COMPACT_ATOMS: atom_id res chain seq x y z
N MET A 1 -1.25 -18.63 -5.36
CA MET A 1 -0.89 -17.63 -4.33
C MET A 1 -0.95 -16.26 -4.99
N THR A 2 -1.83 -15.38 -4.52
CA THR A 2 -2.02 -14.04 -5.11
C THR A 2 -0.93 -13.10 -4.60
N LYS A 3 -0.26 -12.38 -5.50
CA LYS A 3 0.77 -11.40 -5.18
C LYS A 3 0.28 -10.00 -5.54
N ILE A 4 0.38 -9.06 -4.60
CA ILE A 4 -0.11 -7.69 -4.77
C ILE A 4 1.02 -6.71 -4.47
N LEU A 5 1.20 -5.75 -5.37
CA LEU A 5 1.97 -4.55 -5.13
C LEU A 5 1.00 -3.39 -4.87
N ALA A 6 1.04 -2.82 -3.68
CA ALA A 6 0.11 -1.78 -3.24
C ALA A 6 0.85 -0.45 -3.05
N PHE A 7 0.42 0.60 -3.77
CA PHE A 7 1.01 1.93 -3.67
C PHE A 7 -0.02 3.01 -4.00
N SER A 8 0.18 4.22 -3.46
CA SER A 8 -0.57 5.40 -3.87
C SER A 8 0.30 6.32 -4.71
N GLY A 9 -0.31 7.13 -5.58
CA GLY A 9 0.39 8.13 -6.39
C GLY A 9 0.89 9.37 -5.61
N SER A 10 0.98 9.31 -4.29
CA SER A 10 1.32 10.45 -3.44
C SER A 10 2.78 10.39 -2.98
N THR A 11 3.51 11.50 -3.13
CA THR A 11 4.85 11.70 -2.56
C THR A 11 4.83 12.56 -1.30
N ARG A 12 3.71 13.20 -0.96
CA ARG A 12 3.58 14.06 0.22
C ARG A 12 3.31 13.26 1.50
N ARG A 13 3.73 13.83 2.64
CA ARG A 13 3.37 13.33 3.99
C ARG A 13 1.85 13.45 4.25
N ASN A 14 1.34 12.61 5.15
CA ASN A 14 -0.07 12.59 5.57
C ASN A 14 -1.07 12.45 4.42
N SER A 15 -0.76 11.56 3.46
CA SER A 15 -1.64 11.26 2.34
C SER A 15 -2.77 10.34 2.75
N TYR A 16 -4.02 10.80 2.61
CA TYR A 16 -5.20 9.93 2.76
C TYR A 16 -5.19 8.73 1.80
N ASN A 17 -4.68 8.93 0.57
CA ASN A 17 -4.58 7.83 -0.38
C ASN A 17 -3.59 6.76 0.09
N GLN A 18 -2.49 7.16 0.74
CA GLN A 18 -1.53 6.21 1.30
C GLN A 18 -2.14 5.44 2.48
N ALA A 19 -2.86 6.14 3.37
CA ALA A 19 -3.56 5.50 4.48
C ALA A 19 -4.61 4.47 4.02
N VAL A 20 -5.37 4.78 2.95
CA VAL A 20 -6.32 3.84 2.36
C VAL A 20 -5.61 2.62 1.76
N VAL A 21 -4.49 2.83 1.06
CA VAL A 21 -3.67 1.74 0.49
C VAL A 21 -3.16 0.82 1.60
N GLU A 22 -2.68 1.36 2.72
CA GLU A 22 -2.21 0.58 3.87
C GLU A 22 -3.33 -0.26 4.49
N CYS A 23 -4.53 0.30 4.65
CA CYS A 23 -5.70 -0.42 5.14
C CYS A 23 -6.10 -1.57 4.21
N ALA A 24 -6.19 -1.30 2.90
CA ALA A 24 -6.52 -2.33 1.91
C ALA A 24 -5.43 -3.41 1.81
N ALA A 25 -4.16 -3.04 1.92
CA ALA A 25 -3.05 -3.98 1.94
C ALA A 25 -3.12 -4.92 3.14
N GLN A 26 -3.50 -4.42 4.32
CA GLN A 26 -3.71 -5.27 5.49
C GLN A 26 -4.86 -6.26 5.27
N ALA A 27 -6.01 -5.79 4.79
CA ALA A 27 -7.14 -6.67 4.48
C ALA A 27 -6.79 -7.75 3.45
N ALA A 28 -5.98 -7.42 2.44
CA ALA A 28 -5.50 -8.38 1.46
C ALA A 28 -4.53 -9.41 2.06
N LYS A 29 -3.65 -9.01 2.97
CA LYS A 29 -2.79 -9.95 3.74
C LYS A 29 -3.63 -10.90 4.59
N ASP A 30 -4.64 -10.38 5.28
CA ASP A 30 -5.55 -11.17 6.11
C ASP A 30 -6.36 -12.18 5.28
N ALA A 31 -6.64 -11.86 4.01
CA ALA A 31 -7.25 -12.76 3.04
C ALA A 31 -6.26 -13.77 2.40
N GLY A 32 -4.99 -13.78 2.82
CA GLY A 32 -3.97 -14.75 2.39
C GLY A 32 -3.14 -14.32 1.17
N ALA A 33 -3.18 -13.04 0.77
CA ALA A 33 -2.31 -12.53 -0.29
C ALA A 33 -0.90 -12.20 0.25
N GLU A 34 0.11 -12.39 -0.61
CA GLU A 34 1.45 -11.83 -0.39
C GLU A 34 1.44 -10.39 -0.89
N VAL A 35 1.61 -9.42 0.03
CA VAL A 35 1.45 -8.00 -0.29
C VAL A 35 2.72 -7.21 0.03
N THR A 36 3.25 -6.53 -0.98
CA THR A 36 4.32 -5.52 -0.83
C THR A 36 3.69 -4.14 -0.89
N VAL A 37 3.94 -3.32 0.12
CA VAL A 37 3.48 -1.92 0.16
C VAL A 37 4.65 -1.02 -0.18
N ILE A 38 4.43 -0.07 -1.09
CA ILE A 38 5.39 0.98 -1.45
C ILE A 38 4.77 2.34 -1.12
N ASN A 39 5.53 3.19 -0.43
CA ASN A 39 5.24 4.61 -0.33
C ASN A 39 6.13 5.37 -1.31
N LEU A 40 5.53 6.05 -2.30
CA LEU A 40 6.32 6.80 -3.30
C LEU A 40 7.09 7.98 -2.70
N GLY A 41 6.68 8.47 -1.52
CA GLY A 41 7.43 9.48 -0.77
C GLY A 41 8.82 9.01 -0.32
N ASP A 42 9.08 7.70 -0.30
CA ASP A 42 10.40 7.14 0.07
C ASP A 42 11.41 7.24 -1.09
N TYR A 43 10.96 7.62 -2.29
CA TYR A 43 11.76 7.64 -3.53
C TYR A 43 11.83 9.02 -4.19
N ALA A 44 11.34 10.07 -3.52
CA ALA A 44 11.24 11.43 -4.03
C ALA A 44 12.14 12.42 -3.26
#